data_AF-A0A9E9CA83-F1
#
_entry.id   AF-A0A9E9CA83-F1
#
_cell.length_a   1.000
_cell.length_b   1.000
_cell.length_c   1.000
_cell.angle_alpha   90.00
_cell.angle_beta   90.00
_cell.angle_gamma   90.00
#
_symmetry.space_group_name_H-M   'P 1'
#
loop_
_entity.id
_entity.type
_entity.pdbx_description
1 polymer ?
#
loop_
_entity_poly.entity_id
_entity_poly.type
_entity_poly.pdbx_seq_one_letter_code
_entity_poly.pdbx_strand_id
1 'polypeptide(L)'
;MAFNILNLFSGRTRSKFLGLAALFGAALCFIVLSSRPSDSQNSAQLGATIDCFEGTSARAATVSSLSLDDLALGTNLSGIADWSTQLPFLDAFKSGRPWITQCDSDEPGCSGGWATDEAAQLDLDEFGWVKSLPAPNDPPEYTRVGTLLFREIDGRYPGGQYVVLYQGEGTIEYRYDAEKDESLSAPGRDVINVTPSGRGIWLQITATDPNRTGNYIRDIHVVPIDYEQTFQTDIFNPVFLDKIRKFKVIRFMDWMATNNSEQGEWADRPKVNDAFYSRGKGVPLEIMLALANRLGAHPWFTMPHQSTDEYITNFATQVKTCLDPRLRAYVEFSNEVWNWQFQQAHYALQQGKSRWGEDKGDAHMQWYGMRSAQMSDIWKQVFGDQRDRVATILSTQTAWKGLETSALDCSLWAAEGNRPCYQHGFDAYAITGYFSGRLSDDANKTTIASWMNEADGGFSKAFTQLKQGSVLDDNNTDDTLLGLSDLFQYHQQVAQDKGLRLVAYEGGQHLVQAGDEKITEFFVNLNRQPEMYDIYTQLLNRWKDAGGTLFMHFSDIARPGRWGSWGALEYLEQPGSPKYDALIDFIDQNS
;
A
#
# COMPACT_ATOMS: atom_id res chain seq x y z
N MET A 1 -27.76 -7.74 36.79
CA MET A 1 -28.13 -7.80 38.23
C MET A 1 -26.80 -7.75 38.99
N ALA A 2 -26.47 -6.69 39.75
CA ALA A 2 -27.02 -6.28 41.06
C ALA A 2 -26.46 -7.14 42.21
N PHE A 3 -26.03 -6.62 43.38
CA PHE A 3 -25.94 -5.25 43.96
C PHE A 3 -24.81 -5.31 45.04
N ASN A 4 -23.84 -4.39 45.17
CA ASN A 4 -23.86 -3.04 45.80
C ASN A 4 -23.50 -3.02 47.33
N ILE A 5 -23.10 -1.84 47.85
CA ILE A 5 -22.87 -1.41 49.27
C ILE A 5 -21.52 -1.79 49.93
N LEU A 6 -20.88 -1.00 50.83
CA LEU A 6 -20.56 0.46 50.92
C LEU A 6 -19.59 0.74 52.13
N ASN A 7 -19.05 1.98 52.26
CA ASN A 7 -18.56 2.73 53.46
C ASN A 7 -17.04 3.04 53.57
N LEU A 8 -16.58 4.15 54.20
CA LEU A 8 -16.99 5.58 54.20
C LEU A 8 -15.97 6.47 55.00
N PHE A 9 -16.15 7.81 54.97
CA PHE A 9 -15.44 8.90 55.70
C PHE A 9 -14.00 9.24 55.22
N SER A 10 -13.44 10.47 55.24
CA SER A 10 -13.80 11.92 55.31
C SER A 10 -12.47 12.66 55.65
N GLY A 11 -12.14 13.92 55.33
CA GLY A 11 -12.87 15.05 54.74
C GLY A 11 -11.93 16.22 54.32
N ARG A 12 -12.44 17.48 54.30
CA ARG A 12 -11.78 18.72 53.77
C ARG A 12 -10.87 19.42 54.85
N THR A 13 -10.09 20.50 54.64
CA THR A 13 -10.25 21.72 53.80
C THR A 13 -8.97 22.59 53.66
N ARG A 14 -8.93 23.46 52.62
CA ARG A 14 -8.14 24.72 52.34
C ARG A 14 -7.38 25.40 53.53
N SER A 15 -6.30 26.16 53.35
CA SER A 15 -6.23 27.41 52.53
C SER A 15 -4.83 28.04 52.32
N LYS A 16 -4.78 29.08 51.46
CA LYS A 16 -3.64 29.85 50.95
C LYS A 16 -2.89 30.69 52.01
N PHE A 17 -1.65 31.06 51.69
CA PHE A 17 -1.16 32.43 51.91
C PHE A 17 -0.44 32.97 50.65
N LEU A 18 0.16 34.16 50.71
CA LEU A 18 0.67 34.93 49.56
C LEU A 18 1.84 35.86 49.99
N GLY A 19 2.79 36.13 49.08
CA GLY A 19 3.99 36.96 49.31
C GLY A 19 4.51 37.64 48.02
N LEU A 20 5.45 38.59 48.12
CA LEU A 20 5.82 39.50 47.01
C LEU A 20 7.18 40.22 47.21
N ALA A 21 7.80 40.68 46.10
CA ALA A 21 8.82 41.76 45.97
C ALA A 21 10.27 41.52 46.52
N ALA A 22 11.34 42.19 46.04
CA ALA A 22 11.64 42.85 44.74
C ALA A 22 13.12 43.34 44.61
N LEU A 23 13.55 43.60 43.36
CA LEU A 23 14.45 44.69 42.89
C LEU A 23 16.01 44.66 42.99
N PHE A 24 16.59 45.33 41.97
CA PHE A 24 17.94 45.92 41.78
C PHE A 24 19.20 45.05 41.50
N GLY A 25 19.98 45.51 40.50
CA GLY A 25 21.34 45.06 40.14
C GLY A 25 21.67 45.37 38.67
N ALA A 26 22.73 46.12 38.38
CA ALA A 26 23.01 46.65 37.03
C ALA A 26 24.27 46.06 36.34
N ALA A 27 24.26 46.15 35.01
CA ALA A 27 25.22 45.72 34.00
C ALA A 27 26.74 45.82 34.30
N LEU A 28 27.52 44.93 33.66
CA LEU A 28 28.48 45.34 32.61
C LEU A 28 28.86 44.15 31.69
N CYS A 29 29.44 44.43 30.51
CA CYS A 29 29.95 43.41 29.58
C CYS A 29 31.40 43.00 29.89
N PHE A 30 31.78 41.76 29.52
CA PHE A 30 32.98 41.49 28.71
C PHE A 30 32.88 40.09 28.05
N ILE A 31 33.80 39.79 27.13
CA ILE A 31 33.80 38.61 26.23
C ILE A 31 34.95 37.67 26.63
N VAL A 32 34.77 36.34 26.52
CA VAL A 32 35.74 35.34 25.94
C VAL A 32 35.43 33.88 26.37
N LEU A 33 35.22 33.03 25.35
CA LEU A 33 35.43 31.57 25.21
C LEU A 33 35.10 30.52 26.31
N SER A 34 34.47 29.44 25.81
CA SER A 34 34.71 27.99 26.09
C SER A 34 33.74 27.18 26.97
N SER A 35 33.63 25.88 26.62
CA SER A 35 32.97 24.74 27.30
C SER A 35 31.44 24.75 27.53
N ARG A 36 30.78 23.71 26.98
CA ARG A 36 29.52 23.07 27.45
C ARG A 36 29.81 22.30 28.78
N PRO A 37 28.85 22.04 29.69
CA PRO A 37 27.79 21.03 29.46
C PRO A 37 26.40 21.24 30.10
N SER A 38 25.45 20.40 29.62
CA SER A 38 24.29 19.78 30.32
C SER A 38 23.24 20.64 31.05
N ASP A 39 21.98 20.42 30.62
CA ASP A 39 20.73 20.31 31.40
C ASP A 39 20.19 21.55 32.15
N SER A 40 18.88 21.84 32.19
CA SER A 40 17.73 20.93 32.05
C SER A 40 16.44 21.62 31.56
N GLN A 41 15.54 20.78 31.02
CA GLN A 41 14.06 20.85 31.00
C GLN A 41 13.34 22.22 31.04
N ASN A 42 12.49 22.44 30.03
CA ASN A 42 11.17 23.05 30.28
C ASN A 42 10.14 22.43 29.32
N SER A 43 9.00 21.97 29.82
CA SER A 43 8.02 21.17 29.07
C SER A 43 6.66 21.87 28.96
N ALA A 44 6.26 22.21 27.73
CA ALA A 44 4.88 22.53 27.36
C ALA A 44 4.70 22.48 25.84
N GLN A 45 3.52 22.04 25.39
CA GLN A 45 3.04 22.12 24.00
C GLN A 45 3.95 21.48 22.93
N LEU A 46 3.96 20.14 22.92
CA LEU A 46 4.11 19.38 21.67
C LEU A 46 2.87 19.62 20.79
N GLY A 47 2.85 20.73 20.06
CA GLY A 47 2.12 20.78 18.80
C GLY A 47 2.90 19.92 17.81
N ALA A 48 2.31 18.83 17.31
CA ALA A 48 2.96 17.97 16.35
C ALA A 48 3.27 18.77 15.07
N THR A 49 4.56 19.03 14.82
CA THR A 49 5.01 19.57 13.56
C THR A 49 4.70 18.55 12.48
N ILE A 50 3.80 18.90 11.56
CA ILE A 50 3.51 18.06 10.39
C ILE A 50 4.77 18.07 9.53
N ASP A 51 5.53 16.98 9.57
CA ASP A 51 6.71 16.81 8.74
C ASP A 51 6.27 16.49 7.31
N CYS A 52 6.40 17.49 6.44
CA CYS A 52 6.23 17.31 5.01
C CYS A 52 7.61 16.97 4.45
N PHE A 53 7.81 15.69 4.10
CA PHE A 53 9.11 15.18 3.68
C PHE A 53 9.63 15.90 2.41
N GLU A 54 10.46 16.93 2.60
CA GLU A 54 11.03 17.76 1.52
C GLU A 54 12.14 16.99 0.78
N GLY A 55 11.74 16.01 -0.03
CA GLY A 55 12.57 15.49 -1.10
C GLY A 55 13.09 16.66 -1.96
N THR A 56 14.38 16.62 -2.30
CA THR A 56 15.09 17.79 -2.85
C THR A 56 14.45 18.34 -4.12
N SER A 57 14.54 19.66 -4.31
CA SER A 57 13.86 20.43 -5.37
C SER A 57 14.41 20.18 -6.80
N ALA A 58 14.40 18.93 -7.24
CA ALA A 58 14.91 18.46 -8.53
C ALA A 58 13.84 18.61 -9.64
N ARG A 59 13.61 19.86 -10.07
CA ARG A 59 12.59 20.27 -11.06
C ARG A 59 11.18 19.75 -10.74
N ALA A 60 10.35 20.62 -10.14
CA ALA A 60 8.91 20.38 -10.00
C ALA A 60 8.31 19.86 -11.32
N ALA A 61 7.71 18.67 -11.27
CA ALA A 61 7.15 18.03 -12.44
C ALA A 61 6.08 18.93 -13.10
N THR A 62 5.93 18.78 -14.41
CA THR A 62 4.76 19.29 -15.15
C THR A 62 3.53 18.49 -14.72
N VAL A 63 2.95 18.89 -13.58
CA VAL A 63 1.66 18.40 -13.11
C VAL A 63 0.64 18.62 -14.23
N SER A 64 0.07 17.53 -14.71
CA SER A 64 -1.10 17.57 -15.57
C SER A 64 -2.23 18.22 -14.78
N SER A 65 -2.83 19.29 -15.29
CA SER A 65 -4.15 19.67 -14.79
C SER A 65 -5.10 18.52 -15.09
N LEU A 66 -5.78 18.00 -14.06
CA LEU A 66 -6.76 16.93 -14.18
C LEU A 66 -8.10 17.39 -13.59
N SER A 67 -9.05 17.68 -14.48
CA SER A 67 -10.47 17.68 -14.15
C SER A 67 -10.92 16.25 -13.86
N LEU A 68 -12.00 16.10 -13.11
CA LEU A 68 -12.64 14.78 -12.98
C LEU A 68 -13.40 14.38 -14.24
N ASP A 69 -13.70 15.34 -15.13
CA ASP A 69 -14.34 15.10 -16.42
C ASP A 69 -13.34 14.68 -17.52
N ASP A 70 -12.04 14.75 -17.25
CA ASP A 70 -11.00 14.38 -18.21
C ASP A 70 -10.83 12.85 -18.26
N LEU A 71 -10.62 12.31 -19.47
CA LEU A 71 -10.28 10.90 -19.64
C LEU A 71 -8.85 10.65 -19.15
N ALA A 72 -8.69 9.78 -18.16
CA ALA A 72 -7.41 9.50 -17.54
C ALA A 72 -7.16 8.01 -17.33
N LEU A 73 -5.88 7.63 -17.39
CA LEU A 73 -5.40 6.32 -17.00
C LEU A 73 -4.48 6.45 -15.79
N GLY A 74 -4.73 5.60 -14.79
CA GLY A 74 -3.85 5.42 -13.65
C GLY A 74 -3.51 3.95 -13.43
N THR A 75 -2.78 3.67 -12.36
CA THR A 75 -2.49 2.30 -11.92
C THR A 75 -2.50 2.20 -10.40
N ASN A 76 -2.83 1.05 -9.85
CA ASN A 76 -2.43 0.72 -8.50
C ASN A 76 -0.92 0.39 -8.50
N LEU A 77 -0.26 0.59 -7.36
CA LEU A 77 1.10 0.10 -7.12
C LEU A 77 1.07 -1.26 -6.46
N SER A 78 1.84 -2.21 -6.98
CA SER A 78 2.08 -3.51 -6.35
C SER A 78 2.60 -3.41 -4.92
N GLY A 79 2.22 -4.36 -4.07
CA GLY A 79 2.69 -4.44 -2.69
C GLY A 79 4.21 -4.56 -2.49
N ILE A 80 4.66 -4.01 -1.36
CA ILE A 80 6.05 -4.07 -0.92
C ILE A 80 6.35 -5.43 -0.28
N ALA A 81 7.37 -6.11 -0.81
CA ALA A 81 7.88 -7.38 -0.27
C ALA A 81 9.30 -7.65 -0.80
N ASP A 82 10.01 -8.55 -0.11
CA ASP A 82 11.35 -9.00 -0.49
C ASP A 82 11.40 -9.71 -1.85
N TRP A 83 10.25 -10.23 -2.29
CA TRP A 83 10.01 -10.88 -3.58
C TRP A 83 9.24 -10.02 -4.59
N SER A 84 9.02 -8.73 -4.30
CA SER A 84 8.34 -7.81 -5.22
C SER A 84 9.30 -7.36 -6.34
N THR A 85 8.87 -7.47 -7.60
CA THR A 85 9.67 -7.07 -8.77
C THR A 85 9.53 -5.60 -9.16
N GLN A 86 8.80 -4.80 -8.37
CA GLN A 86 8.62 -3.35 -8.55
C GLN A 86 9.86 -2.54 -8.12
N LEU A 87 10.54 -2.97 -7.05
CA LEU A 87 11.75 -2.35 -6.47
C LEU A 87 11.72 -0.80 -6.40
N PRO A 88 10.72 -0.20 -5.71
CA PRO A 88 10.44 1.23 -5.80
C PRO A 88 11.41 2.14 -5.02
N PHE A 89 12.13 1.61 -4.03
CA PHE A 89 13.01 2.37 -3.13
C PHE A 89 14.49 2.15 -3.47
N LEU A 90 15.35 3.14 -3.19
CA LEU A 90 16.81 2.97 -3.21
C LEU A 90 17.34 2.22 -1.97
N ASP A 91 16.68 2.38 -0.83
CA ASP A 91 16.93 1.57 0.35
C ASP A 91 16.17 0.24 0.24
N ALA A 92 16.91 -0.83 -0.05
CA ALA A 92 16.38 -2.17 -0.16
C ALA A 92 15.86 -2.71 1.17
N PHE A 93 16.37 -2.22 2.31
CA PHE A 93 16.01 -2.72 3.63
C PHE A 93 14.52 -2.49 3.94
N LYS A 94 13.96 -1.36 3.52
CA LYS A 94 12.52 -1.04 3.69
C LYS A 94 11.59 -2.01 2.95
N SER A 95 12.07 -2.66 1.89
CA SER A 95 11.36 -3.74 1.19
C SER A 95 11.60 -5.13 1.79
N GLY A 96 12.56 -5.26 2.72
CA GLY A 96 12.97 -6.50 3.33
C GLY A 96 11.85 -7.21 4.08
N ARG A 97 11.99 -8.53 4.23
CA ARG A 97 11.05 -9.37 4.98
C ARG A 97 11.12 -9.04 6.49
N PRO A 98 10.00 -9.01 7.23
CA PRO A 98 10.04 -8.87 8.69
C PRO A 98 10.93 -9.92 9.35
N TRP A 99 11.48 -9.60 10.52
CA TRP A 99 12.50 -10.40 11.21
C TRP A 99 12.15 -11.88 11.35
N ILE A 100 13.03 -12.72 10.83
CA ILE A 100 13.00 -14.17 11.02
C ILE A 100 13.93 -14.50 12.19
N THR A 101 13.38 -15.11 13.23
CA THR A 101 14.13 -15.63 14.38
C THR A 101 14.86 -16.92 14.02
N GLN A 102 16.14 -17.03 14.41
CA GLN A 102 16.99 -18.20 14.13
C GLN A 102 17.87 -18.55 15.34
N CYS A 103 18.38 -19.78 15.31
CA CYS A 103 19.49 -20.29 16.13
C CYS A 103 20.35 -21.21 15.25
N ASP A 104 21.62 -21.41 15.60
CA ASP A 104 22.46 -22.43 14.96
C ASP A 104 22.15 -23.80 15.59
N SER A 105 22.16 -24.86 14.76
CA SER A 105 21.71 -26.21 15.16
C SER A 105 22.55 -26.91 16.24
N ASP A 106 23.71 -26.36 16.60
CA ASP A 106 24.57 -26.81 17.69
C ASP A 106 24.45 -25.95 18.97
N GLU A 107 23.62 -24.90 18.95
CA GLU A 107 23.27 -24.13 20.15
C GLU A 107 22.29 -24.91 21.06
N PRO A 108 22.49 -24.88 22.40
CA PRO A 108 21.59 -25.58 23.32
C PRO A 108 20.14 -25.09 23.22
N GLY A 109 19.20 -26.03 23.14
CA GLY A 109 17.76 -25.73 23.07
C GLY A 109 17.22 -25.43 21.67
N CYS A 110 18.08 -25.13 20.69
CA CYS A 110 17.66 -24.84 19.31
C CYS A 110 16.92 -26.03 18.67
N SER A 111 15.74 -25.77 18.07
CA SER A 111 14.98 -26.77 17.30
C SER A 111 15.67 -27.25 16.01
N GLY A 112 16.63 -26.46 15.50
CA GLY A 112 17.30 -26.70 14.21
C GLY A 112 16.44 -26.36 12.99
N GLY A 113 15.33 -25.63 13.16
CA GLY A 113 14.52 -25.10 12.07
C GLY A 113 15.23 -23.98 11.29
N TRP A 114 14.79 -23.70 10.06
CA TRP A 114 15.24 -22.51 9.32
C TRP A 114 14.69 -21.20 9.89
N ALA A 115 13.59 -21.29 10.65
CA ALA A 115 13.11 -20.26 11.56
C ALA A 115 12.70 -20.96 12.87
N THR A 116 12.75 -20.25 13.99
CA THR A 116 12.20 -20.74 15.27
C THR A 116 10.69 -20.46 15.41
N ASP A 117 10.13 -19.64 14.50
CA ASP A 117 8.76 -19.11 14.49
C ASP A 117 8.37 -18.27 15.73
N GLU A 118 9.37 -17.79 16.48
CA GLU A 118 9.23 -17.01 17.71
C GLU A 118 9.23 -15.47 17.52
N ALA A 119 9.02 -14.97 16.30
CA ALA A 119 9.12 -13.52 16.01
C ALA A 119 8.20 -12.63 16.88
N ALA A 120 7.11 -13.17 17.43
CA ALA A 120 6.24 -12.49 18.41
C ALA A 120 6.87 -12.31 19.81
N GLN A 121 8.03 -12.92 20.08
CA GLN A 121 8.81 -12.81 21.31
C GLN A 121 10.06 -11.92 21.14
N LEU A 122 10.13 -11.12 20.07
CA LEU A 122 11.24 -10.19 19.84
C LEU A 122 11.19 -8.96 20.75
N ASP A 123 12.32 -8.62 21.36
CA ASP A 123 12.48 -7.39 22.14
C ASP A 123 12.72 -6.19 21.21
N LEU A 124 11.63 -5.66 20.65
CA LEU A 124 11.64 -4.57 19.66
C LEU A 124 11.51 -3.18 20.30
N ASP A 125 12.07 -2.16 19.64
CA ASP A 125 11.72 -0.75 19.87
C ASP A 125 10.39 -0.36 19.18
N GLU A 126 9.97 0.90 19.32
CA GLU A 126 8.74 1.41 18.70
C GLU A 126 8.71 1.41 17.16
N PHE A 127 9.86 1.18 16.50
CA PHE A 127 10.02 1.14 15.05
C PHE A 127 10.30 -0.28 14.52
N GLY A 128 10.47 -1.27 15.39
CA GLY A 128 10.74 -2.66 15.03
C GLY A 128 12.22 -3.04 14.93
N TRP A 129 13.14 -2.28 15.53
CA TRP A 129 14.55 -2.65 15.63
C TRP A 129 14.80 -3.57 16.85
N VAL A 130 15.70 -4.55 16.71
CA VAL A 130 15.94 -5.58 17.75
C VAL A 130 16.94 -5.06 18.78
N LYS A 131 16.44 -4.78 19.99
CA LYS A 131 17.22 -4.17 21.08
C LYS A 131 18.12 -5.17 21.81
N SER A 132 17.69 -6.44 21.89
CA SER A 132 18.41 -7.50 22.58
C SER A 132 18.16 -8.87 21.94
N LEU A 133 19.06 -9.82 22.20
CA LEU A 133 18.96 -11.22 21.79
C LEU A 133 19.15 -12.11 23.03
N PRO A 134 18.42 -13.25 23.15
CA PRO A 134 18.64 -14.25 24.20
C PRO A 134 20.07 -14.81 24.19
N ALA A 135 20.52 -15.31 25.34
CA ALA A 135 21.71 -16.13 25.40
C ALA A 135 21.37 -17.58 24.99
N PRO A 136 22.29 -18.38 24.39
CA PRO A 136 22.03 -19.75 23.92
C PRO A 136 21.67 -20.82 24.98
N ASN A 137 21.18 -20.43 26.16
CA ASN A 137 20.63 -21.33 27.19
C ASN A 137 19.36 -20.74 27.86
N ASP A 138 18.98 -19.50 27.53
CA ASP A 138 17.81 -18.80 28.05
C ASP A 138 16.71 -18.79 26.97
N PRO A 139 15.44 -19.12 27.28
CA PRO A 139 14.35 -19.01 26.31
C PRO A 139 13.96 -17.55 26.04
N PRO A 140 13.43 -17.18 24.86
CA PRO A 140 13.12 -18.00 23.66
C PRO A 140 14.33 -18.63 22.97
N GLU A 141 14.14 -19.64 22.11
CA GLU A 141 15.26 -20.43 21.55
C GLU A 141 16.12 -19.68 20.51
N TYR A 142 15.63 -18.57 19.96
CA TYR A 142 16.41 -17.78 19.00
C TYR A 142 17.60 -17.04 19.64
N THR A 143 18.74 -17.07 18.96
CA THR A 143 19.98 -16.38 19.36
C THR A 143 20.33 -15.20 18.45
N ARG A 144 19.61 -15.09 17.32
CA ARG A 144 19.90 -14.18 16.21
C ARG A 144 18.64 -13.93 15.38
N VAL A 145 18.66 -12.85 14.60
CA VAL A 145 17.58 -12.51 13.65
C VAL A 145 18.13 -12.25 12.26
N GLY A 146 17.33 -12.45 11.23
CA GLY A 146 17.68 -12.01 9.89
C GLY A 146 16.50 -11.59 9.03
N THR A 147 16.83 -10.93 7.92
CA THR A 147 15.88 -10.49 6.89
C THR A 147 16.37 -10.91 5.51
N LEU A 148 15.41 -11.16 4.62
CA LEU A 148 15.64 -11.42 3.20
C LEU A 148 15.33 -10.15 2.40
N LEU A 149 16.24 -9.80 1.48
CA LEU A 149 16.04 -8.78 0.46
C LEU A 149 16.18 -9.42 -0.93
N PHE A 150 15.46 -8.94 -1.94
CA PHE A 150 15.58 -9.39 -3.33
C PHE A 150 15.44 -10.91 -3.56
N ARG A 151 14.57 -11.58 -2.80
CA ARG A 151 14.39 -13.02 -2.77
C ARG A 151 13.46 -13.49 -3.89
N GLU A 152 13.80 -14.58 -4.59
CA GLU A 152 12.90 -15.20 -5.58
C GLU A 152 12.47 -14.27 -6.74
N ILE A 153 13.25 -13.23 -7.04
CA ILE A 153 13.09 -12.35 -8.21
C ILE A 153 14.09 -12.66 -9.34
N ASP A 154 14.65 -13.87 -9.37
CA ASP A 154 15.48 -14.41 -10.47
C ASP A 154 16.63 -13.47 -10.92
N GLY A 155 17.28 -12.78 -9.99
CA GLY A 155 18.37 -11.84 -10.26
C GLY A 155 17.94 -10.49 -10.86
N ARG A 156 16.64 -10.15 -10.87
CA ARG A 156 16.08 -8.87 -11.34
C ARG A 156 16.26 -7.75 -10.32
N TYR A 157 17.51 -7.46 -9.97
CA TYR A 157 17.90 -6.32 -9.13
C TYR A 157 19.35 -5.90 -9.43
N PRO A 158 19.76 -4.66 -9.09
CA PRO A 158 21.12 -4.20 -9.37
C PRO A 158 22.18 -5.02 -8.63
N GLY A 159 23.23 -5.44 -9.35
CA GLY A 159 24.44 -6.01 -8.76
C GLY A 159 25.54 -4.96 -8.56
N GLY A 160 26.66 -5.37 -7.99
CA GLY A 160 27.79 -4.49 -7.68
C GLY A 160 27.91 -4.19 -6.19
N GLN A 161 28.44 -3.02 -5.83
CA GLN A 161 28.66 -2.67 -4.43
C GLN A 161 27.45 -1.97 -3.82
N TYR A 162 27.04 -2.44 -2.64
CA TYR A 162 26.08 -1.78 -1.76
C TYR A 162 26.80 -1.34 -0.49
N VAL A 163 26.35 -0.21 0.07
CA VAL A 163 26.67 0.19 1.44
C VAL A 163 25.56 -0.32 2.37
N VAL A 164 25.96 -0.79 3.55
CA VAL A 164 25.05 -1.09 4.65
C VAL A 164 25.35 -0.14 5.80
N LEU A 165 24.53 0.90 5.92
CA LEU A 165 24.61 1.89 6.99
C LEU A 165 23.80 1.39 8.18
N TYR A 166 24.29 1.61 9.41
CA TYR A 166 23.56 1.28 10.63
C TYR A 166 24.06 2.12 11.82
N GLN A 167 23.19 2.29 12.82
CA GLN A 167 23.59 2.76 14.16
C GLN A 167 23.70 1.58 15.12
N GLY A 168 24.56 1.68 16.14
CA GLY A 168 24.63 0.71 17.26
C GLY A 168 25.92 -0.10 17.34
N GLU A 169 26.01 -0.92 18.39
CA GLU A 169 27.07 -1.90 18.64
C GLU A 169 26.53 -3.32 18.48
N GLY A 170 27.28 -4.18 17.80
CA GLY A 170 26.90 -5.57 17.54
C GLY A 170 27.61 -6.15 16.32
N THR A 171 27.04 -7.20 15.75
CA THR A 171 27.57 -7.92 14.59
C THR A 171 26.46 -8.14 13.56
N ILE A 172 26.72 -7.75 12.31
CA ILE A 172 25.90 -8.07 11.14
C ILE A 172 26.70 -9.00 10.23
N GLU A 173 26.07 -10.11 9.83
CA GLU A 173 26.56 -11.04 8.84
C GLU A 173 25.74 -10.94 7.55
N TYR A 174 26.40 -11.23 6.42
CA TYR A 174 25.79 -11.23 5.09
C TYR A 174 26.04 -12.58 4.43
N ARG A 175 25.00 -13.15 3.81
CA ARG A 175 25.07 -14.45 3.13
C ARG A 175 24.25 -14.40 1.83
N TYR A 176 24.32 -15.50 1.08
CA TYR A 176 23.65 -15.73 -0.22
C TYR A 176 24.28 -14.93 -1.37
N ASP A 177 23.60 -13.91 -1.90
CA ASP A 177 24.10 -13.14 -3.06
C ASP A 177 25.07 -12.01 -2.66
N ALA A 178 25.30 -11.80 -1.35
CA ALA A 178 26.18 -10.77 -0.79
C ALA A 178 27.38 -11.35 -0.03
N GLU A 179 28.56 -10.73 -0.23
CA GLU A 179 29.81 -10.99 0.49
C GLU A 179 30.38 -9.66 1.04
N LYS A 180 30.86 -9.65 2.30
CA LYS A 180 31.36 -8.43 2.95
C LYS A 180 32.78 -8.08 2.50
N ASP A 181 33.00 -6.81 2.15
CA ASP A 181 34.32 -6.26 1.91
C ASP A 181 34.89 -5.66 3.20
N GLU A 182 35.64 -6.47 3.95
CA GLU A 182 36.31 -6.05 5.19
C GLU A 182 37.38 -4.96 4.98
N SER A 183 37.80 -4.69 3.73
CA SER A 183 38.77 -3.63 3.42
C SER A 183 38.13 -2.26 3.21
N LEU A 184 36.81 -2.23 2.93
CA LEU A 184 36.01 -1.03 2.71
C LEU A 184 34.95 -0.80 3.81
N SER A 185 34.82 -1.74 4.76
CA SER A 185 33.88 -1.69 5.88
C SER A 185 34.48 -1.01 7.12
N ALA A 186 33.61 -0.39 7.93
CA ALA A 186 33.93 0.23 9.21
C ALA A 186 32.71 0.18 10.15
N PRO A 187 32.86 0.36 11.48
CA PRO A 187 31.72 0.38 12.40
C PRO A 187 30.65 1.40 11.99
N GLY A 188 29.41 0.93 11.80
CA GLY A 188 28.27 1.70 11.31
C GLY A 188 28.16 1.85 9.78
N ARG A 189 29.13 1.33 9.02
CA ARG A 189 29.16 1.38 7.54
C ARG A 189 29.91 0.18 6.98
N ASP A 190 29.19 -0.90 6.70
CA ASP A 190 29.73 -2.04 5.96
C ASP A 190 29.61 -1.81 4.44
N VAL A 191 30.46 -2.46 3.65
CA VAL A 191 30.34 -2.55 2.19
C VAL A 191 30.18 -4.01 1.81
N ILE A 192 29.20 -4.32 0.97
CA ILE A 192 28.94 -5.67 0.47
C ILE A 192 29.02 -5.71 -1.05
N ASN A 193 29.70 -6.73 -1.57
CA ASN A 193 29.78 -7.06 -2.98
C ASN A 193 28.61 -8.00 -3.32
N VAL A 194 27.73 -7.61 -4.24
CA VAL A 194 26.47 -8.29 -4.54
C VAL A 194 26.47 -8.87 -5.96
N THR A 195 26.18 -10.16 -6.07
CA THR A 195 26.04 -10.91 -7.33
C THR A 195 24.61 -11.45 -7.46
N PRO A 196 23.70 -10.76 -8.16
CA PRO A 196 22.27 -11.09 -8.16
C PRO A 196 21.93 -12.50 -8.66
N SER A 197 21.12 -13.22 -7.88
CA SER A 197 20.51 -14.49 -8.27
C SER A 197 19.06 -14.57 -7.76
N GLY A 198 18.44 -15.76 -7.81
CA GLY A 198 17.16 -15.99 -7.13
C GLY A 198 17.27 -16.14 -5.60
N ARG A 199 18.48 -16.17 -5.03
CA ARG A 199 18.67 -16.33 -3.58
C ARG A 199 18.34 -15.06 -2.81
N GLY A 200 18.70 -13.90 -3.36
CA GLY A 200 18.59 -12.62 -2.67
C GLY A 200 19.73 -12.41 -1.66
N ILE A 201 19.67 -11.29 -0.95
CA ILE A 201 20.59 -10.97 0.15
C ILE A 201 19.98 -11.50 1.45
N TRP A 202 20.77 -12.23 2.23
CA TRP A 202 20.46 -12.54 3.63
C TRP A 202 21.30 -11.64 4.53
N LEU A 203 20.65 -10.79 5.32
CA LEU A 203 21.28 -9.93 6.33
C LEU A 203 20.87 -10.44 7.71
N GLN A 204 21.84 -10.69 8.59
CA GLN A 204 21.61 -11.36 9.87
C GLN A 204 22.34 -10.64 11.01
N ILE A 205 21.62 -10.27 12.07
CA ILE A 205 22.18 -9.73 13.30
C ILE A 205 22.48 -10.90 14.24
N THR A 206 23.77 -11.14 14.52
CA THR A 206 24.25 -12.17 15.47
C THR A 206 24.69 -11.62 16.81
N ALA A 207 24.80 -10.29 16.96
CA ALA A 207 24.91 -9.61 18.24
C ALA A 207 24.32 -8.19 18.14
N THR A 208 23.69 -7.70 19.21
CA THR A 208 23.14 -6.33 19.34
C THR A 208 23.23 -5.89 20.80
N ASP A 209 23.67 -4.65 21.05
CA ASP A 209 24.01 -4.11 22.38
C ASP A 209 24.76 -5.11 23.31
N PRO A 210 25.89 -5.70 22.86
CA PRO A 210 26.60 -6.75 23.62
C PRO A 210 27.10 -6.26 24.99
N ASN A 211 27.26 -4.95 25.14
CA ASN A 211 27.68 -4.29 26.38
C ASN A 211 26.52 -3.90 27.32
N ARG A 212 25.25 -4.13 26.92
CA ARG A 212 24.02 -3.79 27.67
C ARG A 212 23.95 -2.31 28.09
N THR A 213 24.24 -1.43 27.13
CA THR A 213 24.33 0.02 27.24
C THR A 213 23.08 0.76 26.74
N GLY A 214 22.19 0.07 26.03
CA GLY A 214 21.13 0.65 25.21
C GLY A 214 21.57 0.99 23.78
N ASN A 215 22.80 0.68 23.36
CA ASN A 215 23.31 1.02 22.03
C ASN A 215 23.11 -0.11 21.00
N TYR A 216 21.86 -0.57 20.85
CA TYR A 216 21.50 -1.67 19.95
C TYR A 216 21.54 -1.30 18.46
N ILE A 217 21.70 -2.32 17.62
CA ILE A 217 21.68 -2.18 16.15
C ILE A 217 20.29 -1.77 15.67
N ARG A 218 20.24 -0.67 14.92
CA ARG A 218 19.03 -0.01 14.43
C ARG A 218 19.36 0.89 13.23
N ASP A 219 18.34 1.48 12.61
CA ASP A 219 18.51 2.46 11.53
C ASP A 219 19.33 1.88 10.35
N ILE A 220 19.02 0.63 9.99
CA ILE A 220 19.73 -0.10 8.93
C ILE A 220 19.19 0.35 7.57
N HIS A 221 20.11 0.72 6.67
CA HIS A 221 19.84 0.98 5.26
C HIS A 221 20.73 0.10 4.38
N VAL A 222 20.19 -0.44 3.28
CA VAL A 222 20.93 -1.24 2.29
C VAL A 222 20.78 -0.61 0.91
N VAL A 223 21.80 0.11 0.47
CA VAL A 223 21.72 1.08 -0.64
C VAL A 223 22.84 0.84 -1.65
N PRO A 224 22.62 0.89 -2.98
CA PRO A 224 23.69 0.82 -3.97
C PRO A 224 24.69 1.97 -3.76
N ILE A 225 26.00 1.71 -3.78
CA ILE A 225 27.02 2.61 -3.25
C ILE A 225 27.01 4.04 -3.86
N ASP A 226 26.61 4.17 -5.13
CA ASP A 226 26.49 5.46 -5.85
C ASP A 226 25.47 6.41 -5.20
N TYR A 227 24.53 5.91 -4.38
CA TYR A 227 23.48 6.67 -3.72
C TYR A 227 23.69 6.84 -2.20
N GLU A 228 24.82 6.40 -1.64
CA GLU A 228 25.14 6.48 -0.20
C GLU A 228 24.90 7.87 0.41
N GLN A 229 25.14 8.93 -0.37
CA GLN A 229 25.04 10.32 0.07
C GLN A 229 23.70 11.00 -0.28
N THR A 230 22.77 10.32 -0.96
CA THR A 230 21.53 10.93 -1.47
C THR A 230 20.25 10.15 -1.21
N PHE A 231 20.30 8.85 -0.88
CA PHE A 231 19.10 8.00 -0.74
C PHE A 231 18.06 8.51 0.27
N GLN A 232 18.47 9.26 1.30
CA GLN A 232 17.57 9.89 2.27
C GLN A 232 16.70 11.00 1.66
N THR A 233 17.12 11.62 0.56
CA THR A 233 16.34 12.62 -0.19
C THR A 233 15.79 12.08 -1.52
N ASP A 234 16.55 11.23 -2.20
CA ASP A 234 16.16 10.53 -3.42
C ASP A 234 15.58 9.15 -3.08
N ILE A 235 14.52 9.10 -2.26
CA ILE A 235 13.94 7.85 -1.72
C ILE A 235 13.71 6.77 -2.79
N PHE A 236 13.29 7.18 -3.99
CA PHE A 236 12.76 6.29 -5.03
C PHE A 236 13.78 5.92 -6.09
N ASN A 237 13.74 4.66 -6.49
CA ASN A 237 14.51 4.15 -7.62
C ASN A 237 14.15 4.92 -8.91
N PRO A 238 15.12 5.55 -9.60
CA PRO A 238 14.84 6.38 -10.77
C PRO A 238 14.29 5.60 -11.95
N VAL A 239 14.57 4.28 -12.05
CA VAL A 239 13.98 3.42 -13.08
C VAL A 239 12.49 3.20 -12.80
N PHE A 240 12.10 3.03 -11.53
CA PHE A 240 10.70 2.90 -11.13
C PHE A 240 9.92 4.17 -11.45
N LEU A 241 10.47 5.34 -11.12
CA LEU A 241 9.89 6.63 -11.50
C LEU A 241 9.68 6.76 -13.02
N ASP A 242 10.63 6.33 -13.85
CA ASP A 242 10.49 6.37 -15.31
C ASP A 242 9.38 5.44 -15.83
N LYS A 243 9.18 4.27 -15.21
CA LYS A 243 8.12 3.34 -15.59
C LYS A 243 6.71 3.87 -15.31
N ILE A 244 6.50 4.61 -14.22
CA ILE A 244 5.15 5.03 -13.79
C ILE A 244 4.78 6.50 -14.07
N ARG A 245 5.75 7.39 -14.40
CA ARG A 245 5.52 8.84 -14.59
C ARG A 245 4.50 9.28 -15.65
N LYS A 246 3.98 8.36 -16.48
CA LYS A 246 2.90 8.65 -17.44
C LYS A 246 1.50 8.48 -16.85
N PHE A 247 1.33 7.63 -15.84
CA PHE A 247 0.04 7.42 -15.19
C PHE A 247 -0.37 8.68 -14.42
N LYS A 248 -1.57 9.20 -14.71
CA LYS A 248 -2.07 10.46 -14.13
C LYS A 248 -2.46 10.30 -12.66
N VAL A 249 -2.90 9.10 -12.28
CA VAL A 249 -3.35 8.73 -10.93
C VAL A 249 -2.62 7.47 -10.46
N ILE A 250 -2.26 7.43 -9.18
CA ILE A 250 -1.54 6.33 -8.53
C ILE A 250 -2.33 5.89 -7.29
N ARG A 251 -2.87 4.65 -7.28
CA ARG A 251 -3.63 4.09 -6.13
C ARG A 251 -2.72 3.27 -5.24
N PHE A 252 -2.75 3.59 -3.95
CA PHE A 252 -1.83 3.04 -2.95
C PHE A 252 -2.40 1.84 -2.17
N MET A 253 -3.40 1.13 -2.69
CA MET A 253 -4.14 0.09 -1.93
C MET A 253 -3.24 -0.96 -1.24
N ASP A 254 -2.33 -1.58 -1.99
CA ASP A 254 -1.38 -2.55 -1.42
C ASP A 254 -0.31 -1.87 -0.56
N TRP A 255 0.17 -0.69 -0.97
CA TRP A 255 1.13 0.10 -0.19
C TRP A 255 0.56 0.50 1.18
N MET A 256 -0.74 0.78 1.28
CA MET A 256 -1.45 1.08 2.52
C MET A 256 -1.85 -0.17 3.32
N ALA A 257 -1.58 -1.37 2.80
CA ALA A 257 -2.04 -2.64 3.37
C ALA A 257 -3.56 -2.62 3.70
N THR A 258 -4.39 -2.08 2.80
CA THR A 258 -5.82 -1.83 3.07
C THR A 258 -6.62 -3.12 3.29
N ASN A 259 -6.39 -4.16 2.49
CA ASN A 259 -7.14 -5.41 2.56
C ASN A 259 -6.82 -6.16 3.88
N ASN A 260 -7.86 -6.41 4.69
CA ASN A 260 -7.77 -6.96 6.04
C ASN A 260 -7.01 -6.09 7.06
N SER A 261 -6.85 -4.78 6.82
CA SER A 261 -6.11 -3.88 7.71
C SER A 261 -6.70 -3.81 9.13
N GLU A 262 -5.85 -3.95 10.15
CA GLU A 262 -6.21 -3.84 11.57
C GLU A 262 -6.05 -2.40 12.13
N GLN A 263 -5.64 -1.43 11.31
CA GLN A 263 -5.46 -0.03 11.72
C GLN A 263 -6.82 0.64 12.04
N GLY A 264 -6.95 1.20 13.25
CA GLY A 264 -8.13 1.95 13.69
C GLY A 264 -7.83 3.41 14.04
N GLU A 265 -6.83 3.65 14.90
CA GLU A 265 -6.51 4.97 15.44
C GLU A 265 -5.25 5.55 14.79
N TRP A 266 -5.07 6.88 14.78
CA TRP A 266 -3.91 7.51 14.12
C TRP A 266 -2.53 7.08 14.68
N ALA A 267 -2.50 6.54 15.91
CA ALA A 267 -1.31 5.92 16.47
C ALA A 267 -0.84 4.70 15.65
N ASP A 268 -1.77 3.91 15.11
CA ASP A 268 -1.53 2.60 14.51
C ASP A 268 -0.75 2.67 13.19
N ARG A 269 -0.88 3.78 12.45
CA ARG A 269 -0.32 3.94 11.10
C ARG A 269 1.20 3.70 11.02
N PRO A 270 1.74 3.30 9.85
CA PRO A 270 3.18 3.21 9.64
C PRO A 270 3.87 4.59 9.72
N LYS A 271 5.15 4.59 10.12
CA LYS A 271 6.04 5.76 10.24
C LYS A 271 7.31 5.58 9.40
N VAL A 272 7.95 6.68 9.00
CA VAL A 272 9.17 6.66 8.15
C VAL A 272 10.33 5.86 8.78
N ASN A 273 10.43 5.89 10.11
CA ASN A 273 11.50 5.22 10.84
C ASN A 273 11.27 3.70 11.02
N ASP A 274 10.07 3.19 10.73
CA ASP A 274 9.73 1.77 10.85
C ASP A 274 10.72 0.92 10.02
N ALA A 275 11.21 -0.18 10.59
CA ALA A 275 12.28 -0.99 10.01
C ALA A 275 11.91 -1.54 8.61
N PHE A 276 10.65 -1.94 8.43
CA PHE A 276 10.13 -2.48 7.17
C PHE A 276 8.82 -1.80 6.79
N TYR A 277 8.64 -1.52 5.49
CA TYR A 277 7.33 -1.15 4.92
C TYR A 277 6.63 -2.36 4.28
N SER A 278 7.31 -3.50 4.16
CA SER A 278 6.71 -4.75 3.71
C SER A 278 5.77 -5.34 4.77
N ARG A 279 4.75 -6.07 4.31
CA ARG A 279 3.85 -6.97 5.10
C ARG A 279 3.60 -6.54 6.55
N GLY A 280 2.65 -5.62 6.75
CA GLY A 280 2.19 -5.22 8.07
C GLY A 280 1.37 -3.96 7.98
N LYS A 281 1.89 -2.86 8.55
CA LYS A 281 1.26 -1.53 8.52
C LYS A 281 1.32 -0.85 7.14
N GLY A 282 2.24 -1.27 6.27
CA GLY A 282 2.44 -0.72 4.93
C GLY A 282 3.41 0.48 4.89
N VAL A 283 3.36 1.22 3.79
CA VAL A 283 4.18 2.39 3.48
C VAL A 283 3.64 3.65 4.18
N PRO A 284 4.49 4.46 4.84
CA PRO A 284 4.07 5.71 5.49
C PRO A 284 3.46 6.73 4.54
N LEU A 285 2.51 7.52 5.07
CA LEU A 285 1.84 8.59 4.33
C LEU A 285 2.83 9.63 3.79
N GLU A 286 3.86 9.93 4.57
CA GLU A 286 4.98 10.80 4.19
C GLU A 286 5.64 10.34 2.87
N ILE A 287 5.86 9.03 2.72
CA ILE A 287 6.49 8.43 1.54
C ILE A 287 5.51 8.40 0.35
N MET A 288 4.24 8.08 0.57
CA MET A 288 3.22 8.12 -0.50
C MET A 288 3.04 9.54 -1.07
N LEU A 289 3.08 10.55 -0.20
CA LEU A 289 3.04 11.97 -0.60
C LEU A 289 4.31 12.40 -1.32
N ALA A 290 5.48 11.96 -0.85
CA ALA A 290 6.74 12.19 -1.55
C ALA A 290 6.71 11.62 -2.98
N LEU A 291 6.17 10.41 -3.20
CA LEU A 291 6.03 9.83 -4.55
C LEU A 291 5.08 10.66 -5.43
N ALA A 292 3.89 10.98 -4.93
CA ALA A 292 2.89 11.76 -5.67
C ALA A 292 3.44 13.13 -6.12
N ASN A 293 4.09 13.85 -5.20
CA ASN A 293 4.77 15.11 -5.47
C ASN A 293 5.94 14.95 -6.47
N ARG A 294 6.73 13.87 -6.34
CA ARG A 294 7.91 13.60 -7.19
C ARG A 294 7.58 13.24 -8.64
N LEU A 295 6.43 12.60 -8.85
CA LEU A 295 5.87 12.30 -10.17
C LEU A 295 5.07 13.47 -10.76
N GLY A 296 4.44 14.28 -9.89
CA GLY A 296 3.36 15.19 -10.32
C GLY A 296 2.07 14.44 -10.66
N ALA A 297 1.82 13.30 -10.00
CA ALA A 297 0.68 12.42 -10.21
C ALA A 297 -0.28 12.46 -9.03
N HIS A 298 -1.56 12.25 -9.30
CA HIS A 298 -2.63 12.33 -8.31
C HIS A 298 -2.66 11.07 -7.42
N PRO A 299 -2.58 11.19 -6.08
CA PRO A 299 -2.65 10.03 -5.21
C PRO A 299 -4.11 9.58 -5.01
N TRP A 300 -4.35 8.26 -5.00
CA TRP A 300 -5.60 7.65 -4.52
C TRP A 300 -5.30 6.84 -3.25
N PHE A 301 -5.91 7.27 -2.14
CA PHE A 301 -5.77 6.65 -0.83
C PHE A 301 -7.03 5.84 -0.46
N THR A 302 -6.84 4.74 0.27
CA THR A 302 -7.88 3.79 0.66
C THR A 302 -7.87 3.61 2.19
N MET A 303 -8.75 4.33 2.90
CA MET A 303 -8.75 4.39 4.37
C MET A 303 -9.00 2.99 5.00
N PRO A 304 -8.33 2.59 6.09
CA PRO A 304 -8.62 1.30 6.75
C PRO A 304 -10.09 1.16 7.14
N HIS A 305 -10.66 -0.04 7.01
CA HIS A 305 -12.10 -0.28 7.26
C HIS A 305 -12.52 -0.12 8.73
N GLN A 306 -11.55 -0.12 9.66
CA GLN A 306 -11.76 0.14 11.08
C GLN A 306 -11.39 1.58 11.48
N SER A 307 -10.97 2.43 10.53
CA SER A 307 -10.44 3.77 10.81
C SER A 307 -11.48 4.68 11.48
N THR A 308 -11.06 5.30 12.58
CA THR A 308 -11.87 6.27 13.31
C THR A 308 -11.90 7.62 12.60
N ASP A 309 -12.85 8.46 12.98
CA ASP A 309 -12.95 9.82 12.45
C ASP A 309 -11.71 10.67 12.80
N GLU A 310 -10.96 10.29 13.84
CA GLU A 310 -9.67 10.87 14.24
C GLU A 310 -8.55 10.50 13.25
N TYR A 311 -8.41 9.20 12.92
CA TYR A 311 -7.50 8.72 11.86
C TYR A 311 -7.77 9.47 10.54
N ILE A 312 -9.03 9.50 10.10
CA ILE A 312 -9.43 10.11 8.83
C ILE A 312 -9.16 11.63 8.83
N THR A 313 -9.46 12.32 9.93
CA THR A 313 -9.19 13.77 10.08
C THR A 313 -7.70 14.08 10.01
N ASN A 314 -6.86 13.31 10.71
CA ASN A 314 -5.42 13.52 10.74
C ASN A 314 -4.77 13.20 9.37
N PHE A 315 -5.20 12.11 8.72
CA PHE A 315 -4.75 11.74 7.38
C PHE A 315 -5.08 12.87 6.38
N ALA A 316 -6.34 13.32 6.34
CA ALA A 316 -6.77 14.42 5.49
C ALA A 316 -5.99 15.71 5.76
N THR A 317 -5.66 15.98 7.03
CA THR A 317 -4.90 17.18 7.44
C THR A 317 -3.45 17.12 6.97
N GLN A 318 -2.77 15.97 7.07
CA GLN A 318 -1.42 15.79 6.58
C GLN A 318 -1.37 15.86 5.04
N VAL A 319 -2.33 15.24 4.34
CA VAL A 319 -2.44 15.34 2.86
C VAL A 319 -2.71 16.78 2.42
N LYS A 320 -3.63 17.51 3.07
CA LYS A 320 -3.91 18.92 2.75
C LYS A 320 -2.64 19.80 2.81
N THR A 321 -1.82 19.53 3.82
CA THR A 321 -0.61 20.31 4.16
C THR A 321 0.56 19.98 3.23
N CYS A 322 0.80 18.70 2.93
CA CYS A 322 2.04 18.25 2.29
C CYS A 322 1.89 17.80 0.82
N LEU A 323 0.67 17.57 0.31
CA LEU A 323 0.45 17.33 -1.12
C LEU A 323 0.57 18.65 -1.90
N ASP A 324 1.24 18.64 -3.05
CA ASP A 324 1.36 19.80 -3.96
C ASP A 324 -0.02 20.46 -4.19
N PRO A 325 -0.16 21.79 -4.06
CA PRO A 325 -1.44 22.49 -4.21
C PRO A 325 -2.08 22.34 -5.60
N ARG A 326 -1.30 21.95 -6.62
CA ARG A 326 -1.78 21.64 -7.98
C ARG A 326 -2.41 20.25 -8.08
N LEU A 327 -2.10 19.35 -7.15
CA LEU A 327 -2.60 17.97 -7.13
C LEU A 327 -3.92 17.86 -6.35
N ARG A 328 -4.74 16.90 -6.80
CA ARG A 328 -6.00 16.47 -6.21
C ARG A 328 -5.82 15.07 -5.61
N ALA A 329 -6.19 14.89 -4.34
CA ALA A 329 -6.23 13.58 -3.69
C ALA A 329 -7.55 12.87 -4.02
N TYR A 330 -7.48 11.62 -4.44
CA TYR A 330 -8.61 10.70 -4.55
C TYR A 330 -8.70 9.89 -3.25
N VAL A 331 -9.91 9.64 -2.75
CA VAL A 331 -10.11 9.00 -1.44
C VAL A 331 -11.29 8.05 -1.47
N GLU A 332 -11.05 6.82 -1.05
CA GLU A 332 -12.02 5.73 -0.90
C GLU A 332 -11.95 5.19 0.53
N PHE A 333 -13.09 4.71 1.05
CA PHE A 333 -13.12 4.00 2.33
C PHE A 333 -12.90 2.51 2.08
N SER A 334 -11.88 1.91 2.69
CA SER A 334 -11.48 0.50 2.48
C SER A 334 -11.18 0.19 0.99
N ASN A 335 -11.18 -1.10 0.67
CA ASN A 335 -11.28 -1.69 -0.66
C ASN A 335 -12.36 -2.79 -0.60
N GLU A 336 -13.08 -3.04 -1.70
CA GLU A 336 -14.03 -4.15 -1.91
C GLU A 336 -14.81 -4.64 -0.66
N VAL A 337 -15.58 -3.76 0.00
CA VAL A 337 -16.35 -4.15 1.21
C VAL A 337 -17.54 -5.09 0.89
N TRP A 338 -17.81 -5.31 -0.41
CA TRP A 338 -18.70 -6.35 -0.92
C TRP A 338 -18.05 -7.75 -0.97
N ASN A 339 -16.72 -7.87 -0.88
CA ASN A 339 -16.00 -9.11 -1.14
C ASN A 339 -15.78 -9.92 0.15
N TRP A 340 -16.56 -11.01 0.29
CA TRP A 340 -16.49 -11.92 1.44
C TRP A 340 -15.16 -12.67 1.62
N GLN A 341 -14.20 -12.56 0.69
CA GLN A 341 -12.83 -13.03 0.89
C GLN A 341 -12.06 -12.18 1.91
N PHE A 342 -12.46 -10.93 2.15
CA PHE A 342 -11.75 -10.00 3.02
C PHE A 342 -12.49 -9.70 4.33
N GLN A 343 -11.74 -9.47 5.40
CA GLN A 343 -12.28 -9.17 6.73
C GLN A 343 -13.13 -7.89 6.78
N GLN A 344 -12.85 -6.90 5.91
CA GLN A 344 -13.67 -5.69 5.84
C GLN A 344 -15.17 -5.94 5.56
N ALA A 345 -15.51 -6.96 4.76
CA ALA A 345 -16.90 -7.31 4.48
C ALA A 345 -17.60 -7.91 5.71
N HIS A 346 -16.90 -8.80 6.43
CA HIS A 346 -17.39 -9.41 7.68
C HIS A 346 -17.53 -8.38 8.80
N TYR A 347 -16.56 -7.48 8.95
CA TYR A 347 -16.61 -6.35 9.88
C TYR A 347 -17.78 -5.43 9.56
N ALA A 348 -17.95 -5.00 8.31
CA ALA A 348 -19.05 -4.13 7.89
C ALA A 348 -20.42 -4.79 8.12
N LEU A 349 -20.54 -6.10 7.88
CA LEU A 349 -21.75 -6.86 8.21
C LEU A 349 -22.02 -6.85 9.72
N GLN A 350 -21.00 -7.12 10.55
CA GLN A 350 -21.13 -7.14 12.01
C GLN A 350 -21.56 -5.78 12.57
N GLN A 351 -20.91 -4.70 12.13
CA GLN A 351 -21.23 -3.34 12.59
C GLN A 351 -22.62 -2.89 12.11
N GLY A 352 -22.95 -3.13 10.84
CA GLY A 352 -24.26 -2.82 10.28
C GLY A 352 -25.40 -3.59 10.97
N LYS A 353 -25.20 -4.88 11.27
CA LYS A 353 -26.14 -5.68 12.07
C LYS A 353 -26.29 -5.18 13.50
N SER A 354 -25.17 -4.82 14.15
CA SER A 354 -25.20 -4.27 15.51
C SER A 354 -25.92 -2.91 15.59
N ARG A 355 -26.02 -2.18 14.47
CA ARG A 355 -26.75 -0.90 14.36
C ARG A 355 -28.22 -1.07 13.97
N TRP A 356 -28.53 -1.91 12.97
CA TRP A 356 -29.84 -1.96 12.32
C TRP A 356 -30.63 -3.27 12.48
N GLY A 357 -30.03 -4.30 13.06
CA GLY A 357 -30.66 -5.60 13.33
C GLY A 357 -30.02 -6.78 12.58
N GLU A 358 -30.09 -7.96 13.20
CA GLU A 358 -29.54 -9.21 12.67
C GLU A 358 -30.19 -9.69 11.35
N ASP A 359 -31.38 -9.18 11.01
CA ASP A 359 -32.14 -9.54 9.82
C ASP A 359 -31.71 -8.76 8.56
N LYS A 360 -30.80 -7.77 8.68
CA LYS A 360 -30.36 -6.92 7.58
C LYS A 360 -29.20 -7.54 6.80
N GLY A 361 -29.49 -8.32 5.76
CA GLY A 361 -28.48 -9.01 4.95
C GLY A 361 -27.54 -8.07 4.17
N ASP A 362 -28.05 -6.93 3.69
CA ASP A 362 -27.29 -5.93 2.94
C ASP A 362 -26.59 -4.89 3.84
N ALA A 363 -26.65 -5.05 5.17
CA ALA A 363 -26.11 -4.09 6.13
C ALA A 363 -24.60 -3.85 5.98
N HIS A 364 -23.86 -4.76 5.36
CA HIS A 364 -22.45 -4.57 5.01
C HIS A 364 -22.26 -3.41 4.02
N MET A 365 -23.03 -3.37 2.93
CA MET A 365 -22.98 -2.25 1.97
C MET A 365 -23.60 -0.96 2.52
N GLN A 366 -24.62 -1.05 3.39
CA GLN A 366 -25.18 0.14 4.03
C GLN A 366 -24.21 0.75 5.06
N TRP A 367 -23.49 -0.08 5.82
CA TRP A 367 -22.42 0.37 6.73
C TRP A 367 -21.25 0.97 5.97
N TYR A 368 -20.83 0.29 4.89
CA TYR A 368 -19.82 0.79 3.97
C TYR A 368 -20.17 2.18 3.42
N GLY A 369 -21.37 2.34 2.87
CA GLY A 369 -21.85 3.63 2.36
C GLY A 369 -21.87 4.72 3.45
N MET A 370 -22.38 4.39 4.64
CA MET A 370 -22.41 5.30 5.79
C MET A 370 -21.00 5.77 6.20
N ARG A 371 -20.03 4.86 6.37
CA ARG A 371 -18.65 5.24 6.70
C ARG A 371 -17.98 6.02 5.56
N SER A 372 -18.28 5.69 4.31
CA SER A 372 -17.79 6.43 3.15
C SER A 372 -18.34 7.86 3.12
N ALA A 373 -19.62 8.05 3.44
CA ALA A 373 -20.26 9.36 3.53
C ALA A 373 -19.65 10.21 4.66
N GLN A 374 -19.43 9.62 5.84
CA GLN A 374 -18.76 10.28 6.96
C GLN A 374 -17.30 10.63 6.64
N MET A 375 -16.55 9.74 5.98
CA MET A 375 -15.20 10.02 5.48
C MET A 375 -15.22 11.20 4.50
N SER A 376 -16.18 11.23 3.58
CA SER A 376 -16.31 12.32 2.61
C SER A 376 -16.56 13.68 3.27
N ASP A 377 -17.52 13.75 4.20
CA ASP A 377 -17.80 14.97 4.98
C ASP A 377 -16.54 15.44 5.73
N ILE A 378 -15.80 14.53 6.39
CA ILE A 378 -14.55 14.85 7.11
C ILE A 378 -13.51 15.45 6.15
N TRP A 379 -13.24 14.80 5.01
CA TRP A 379 -12.23 15.27 4.07
C TRP A 379 -12.60 16.63 3.45
N LYS A 380 -13.86 16.81 3.04
CA LYS A 380 -14.34 18.08 2.47
C LYS A 380 -14.34 19.19 3.55
N GLN A 381 -14.64 18.88 4.81
CA GLN A 381 -14.52 19.80 5.94
C GLN A 381 -13.06 20.20 6.21
N VAL A 382 -12.14 19.22 6.30
CA VAL A 382 -10.72 19.46 6.55
C VAL A 382 -10.11 20.34 5.47
N PHE A 383 -10.44 20.10 4.20
CA PHE A 383 -9.96 20.93 3.09
C PHE A 383 -10.63 22.31 3.04
N GLY A 384 -11.93 22.42 3.36
CA GLY A 384 -12.67 23.68 3.44
C GLY A 384 -12.77 24.37 2.08
N ASP A 385 -12.27 25.60 1.97
CA ASP A 385 -12.20 26.35 0.69
C ASP A 385 -11.34 25.64 -0.38
N GLN A 386 -10.52 24.67 0.01
CA GLN A 386 -9.73 23.83 -0.91
C GLN A 386 -10.40 22.46 -1.23
N ARG A 387 -11.66 22.22 -0.84
CA ARG A 387 -12.32 20.90 -0.99
C ARG A 387 -12.31 20.31 -2.40
N ASP A 388 -12.19 21.17 -3.42
CA ASP A 388 -12.10 20.78 -4.83
C ASP A 388 -10.75 20.09 -5.15
N ARG A 389 -9.75 20.16 -4.25
CA ARG A 389 -8.54 19.30 -4.24
C ARG A 389 -8.80 17.87 -3.73
N VAL A 390 -10.05 17.51 -3.39
CA VAL A 390 -10.42 16.14 -2.99
C VAL A 390 -11.46 15.57 -3.94
N ALA A 391 -11.21 14.37 -4.46
CA ALA A 391 -12.20 13.50 -5.10
C ALA A 391 -12.55 12.36 -4.14
N THR A 392 -13.78 12.33 -3.68
CA THR A 392 -14.34 11.32 -2.78
C THR A 392 -15.13 10.29 -3.57
N ILE A 393 -14.81 9.01 -3.35
CA ILE A 393 -15.17 7.87 -4.19
C ILE A 393 -15.98 6.84 -3.39
N LEU A 394 -17.01 6.26 -4.02
CA LEU A 394 -17.82 5.14 -3.50
C LEU A 394 -17.86 4.01 -4.53
N SER A 395 -17.57 2.77 -4.12
CA SER A 395 -17.37 1.61 -5.00
C SER A 395 -18.39 0.48 -4.84
N THR A 396 -18.48 -0.40 -5.84
CA THR A 396 -19.33 -1.62 -5.83
C THR A 396 -18.70 -2.77 -6.62
N GLN A 397 -19.39 -3.92 -6.66
CA GLN A 397 -19.10 -5.08 -7.50
C GLN A 397 -19.74 -4.91 -8.90
N THR A 398 -18.95 -5.01 -9.97
CA THR A 398 -19.41 -4.66 -11.34
C THR A 398 -20.52 -5.55 -11.90
N ALA A 399 -20.49 -6.86 -11.66
CA ALA A 399 -21.46 -7.80 -12.20
C ALA A 399 -22.78 -7.83 -11.39
N TRP A 400 -22.72 -7.53 -10.09
CA TRP A 400 -23.86 -7.54 -9.18
C TRP A 400 -24.68 -6.24 -9.28
N LYS A 401 -25.34 -6.06 -10.43
CA LYS A 401 -26.31 -4.99 -10.68
C LYS A 401 -27.36 -4.93 -9.56
N GLY A 402 -27.55 -3.77 -8.94
CA GLY A 402 -28.44 -3.54 -7.80
C GLY A 402 -27.74 -3.47 -6.44
N LEU A 403 -26.48 -3.93 -6.32
CA LEU A 403 -25.72 -3.88 -5.06
C LEU A 403 -25.34 -2.45 -4.67
N GLU A 404 -25.00 -1.65 -5.67
CA GLU A 404 -24.64 -0.24 -5.51
C GLU A 404 -25.73 0.60 -4.83
N THR A 405 -27.00 0.24 -5.05
CA THR A 405 -28.15 0.90 -4.42
C THR A 405 -28.07 0.88 -2.89
N SER A 406 -27.64 -0.22 -2.27
CA SER A 406 -27.50 -0.29 -0.80
C SER A 406 -26.42 0.65 -0.25
N ALA A 407 -25.33 0.90 -1.01
CA ALA A 407 -24.25 1.80 -0.58
C ALA A 407 -24.47 3.26 -1.00
N LEU A 408 -25.06 3.52 -2.18
CA LEU A 408 -25.37 4.85 -2.66
C LEU A 408 -26.53 5.47 -1.88
N ASP A 409 -27.63 4.75 -1.70
CA ASP A 409 -28.84 5.30 -1.08
C ASP A 409 -28.91 5.10 0.44
N CYS A 410 -28.19 4.12 1.02
CA CYS A 410 -28.09 3.89 2.46
C CYS A 410 -29.43 3.97 3.21
N SER A 411 -30.46 3.27 2.71
CA SER A 411 -31.85 3.41 3.16
C SER A 411 -32.06 3.25 4.67
N LEU A 412 -31.27 2.42 5.36
CA LEU A 412 -31.30 2.25 6.81
C LEU A 412 -30.76 3.49 7.56
N TRP A 413 -29.67 4.09 7.06
CA TRP A 413 -29.10 5.31 7.65
C TRP A 413 -29.92 6.56 7.31
N ALA A 414 -30.49 6.63 6.10
CA ALA A 414 -31.44 7.67 5.71
C ALA A 414 -32.73 7.61 6.55
N ALA A 415 -33.18 6.41 6.95
CA ALA A 415 -34.32 6.24 7.86
C ALA A 415 -34.06 6.74 9.30
N GLU A 416 -32.80 6.93 9.71
CA GLU A 416 -32.44 7.62 10.96
C GLU A 416 -32.57 9.16 10.85
N GLY A 417 -32.86 9.69 9.67
CA GLY A 417 -32.99 11.14 9.39
C GLY A 417 -31.80 11.76 8.65
N ASN A 418 -30.83 10.95 8.22
CA ASN A 418 -29.70 11.39 7.40
C ASN A 418 -30.09 11.52 5.91
N ARG A 419 -29.19 12.02 5.07
CA ARG A 419 -29.39 11.99 3.61
C ARG A 419 -28.96 10.63 3.04
N PRO A 420 -29.42 10.27 1.82
CA PRO A 420 -28.80 9.19 1.05
C PRO A 420 -27.29 9.43 0.91
N CYS A 421 -26.48 8.39 1.07
CA CYS A 421 -25.02 8.51 1.17
C CYS A 421 -24.39 9.25 -0.01
N TYR A 422 -24.85 9.02 -1.25
CA TYR A 422 -24.33 9.71 -2.45
C TYR A 422 -24.42 11.25 -2.37
N GLN A 423 -25.29 11.81 -1.52
CA GLN A 423 -25.45 13.26 -1.33
C GLN A 423 -24.41 13.88 -0.37
N HIS A 424 -23.53 13.08 0.24
CA HIS A 424 -22.46 13.54 1.13
C HIS A 424 -21.18 13.90 0.34
N GLY A 425 -21.33 14.76 -0.68
CA GLY A 425 -20.20 15.41 -1.37
C GLY A 425 -19.33 14.53 -2.28
N PHE A 426 -19.73 13.28 -2.57
CA PHE A 426 -19.05 12.40 -3.51
C PHE A 426 -18.94 13.03 -4.91
N ASP A 427 -17.84 12.73 -5.61
CA ASP A 427 -17.55 13.27 -6.94
C ASP A 427 -17.59 12.19 -8.03
N ALA A 428 -17.42 10.92 -7.64
CA ALA A 428 -17.42 9.76 -8.52
C ALA A 428 -17.89 8.47 -7.83
N TYR A 429 -18.37 7.56 -8.65
CA TYR A 429 -18.82 6.21 -8.34
C TYR A 429 -17.95 5.19 -9.09
N ALA A 430 -17.57 4.09 -8.44
CA ALA A 430 -16.47 3.25 -8.88
C ALA A 430 -16.80 1.76 -9.02
N ILE A 431 -16.27 1.14 -10.06
CA ILE A 431 -16.43 -0.29 -10.39
C ILE A 431 -15.09 -0.94 -10.74
N THR A 432 -15.06 -2.26 -10.95
CA THR A 432 -13.91 -2.93 -11.60
C THR A 432 -14.10 -3.05 -13.11
N GLY A 433 -13.00 -3.04 -13.86
CA GLY A 433 -12.94 -3.30 -15.30
C GLY A 433 -12.32 -4.67 -15.64
N TYR A 434 -12.71 -5.74 -14.94
CA TYR A 434 -12.15 -7.08 -15.13
C TYR A 434 -12.83 -7.91 -16.23
N PHE A 435 -12.04 -8.71 -16.93
CA PHE A 435 -12.50 -9.75 -17.86
C PHE A 435 -11.56 -10.97 -17.84
N SER A 436 -12.08 -12.20 -17.83
CA SER A 436 -11.34 -13.44 -18.08
C SER A 436 -11.89 -14.23 -19.28
N GLY A 437 -12.99 -13.81 -19.89
CA GLY A 437 -13.73 -14.57 -20.90
C GLY A 437 -14.29 -15.89 -20.36
N ARG A 438 -14.44 -15.99 -19.02
CA ARG A 438 -14.67 -17.21 -18.25
C ARG A 438 -13.61 -18.30 -18.44
N LEU A 439 -12.41 -17.93 -18.89
CA LEU A 439 -11.28 -18.87 -19.00
C LEU A 439 -10.78 -19.31 -17.62
N SER A 440 -10.93 -18.47 -16.60
CA SER A 440 -10.57 -18.82 -15.21
C SER A 440 -11.52 -19.82 -14.53
N ASP A 441 -12.74 -20.02 -15.05
CA ASP A 441 -13.72 -20.96 -14.49
C ASP A 441 -13.17 -22.39 -14.42
N ASP A 442 -13.29 -23.01 -13.24
CA ASP A 442 -12.88 -24.40 -13.01
C ASP A 442 -13.60 -25.41 -13.93
N ALA A 443 -14.79 -25.09 -14.43
CA ALA A 443 -15.53 -25.88 -15.40
C ALA A 443 -14.85 -25.96 -16.79
N ASN A 444 -14.08 -24.94 -17.16
CA ASN A 444 -13.52 -24.80 -18.52
C ASN A 444 -12.10 -25.37 -18.66
N LYS A 445 -11.49 -25.80 -17.55
CA LYS A 445 -10.11 -26.35 -17.48
C LYS A 445 -9.80 -27.36 -18.58
N THR A 446 -10.63 -28.40 -18.71
CA THR A 446 -10.44 -29.48 -19.70
C THR A 446 -10.50 -28.97 -21.14
N THR A 447 -11.41 -28.03 -21.43
CA THR A 447 -11.58 -27.44 -22.75
C THR A 447 -10.37 -26.59 -23.13
N ILE A 448 -9.89 -25.74 -22.23
CA ILE A 448 -8.70 -24.91 -22.42
C ILE A 448 -7.45 -25.78 -22.58
N ALA A 449 -7.30 -26.81 -21.75
CA ALA A 449 -6.21 -27.79 -21.84
C ALA A 449 -6.21 -28.59 -23.17
N SER A 450 -7.35 -28.67 -23.86
CA SER A 450 -7.47 -29.27 -25.20
C SER A 450 -6.97 -28.33 -26.30
N TRP A 451 -7.20 -27.01 -26.18
CA TRP A 451 -6.75 -26.02 -27.17
C TRP A 451 -5.22 -25.92 -27.25
N MET A 452 -4.52 -26.23 -26.16
CA MET A 452 -3.05 -26.27 -26.08
C MET A 452 -2.39 -27.29 -27.04
N ASN A 453 -3.16 -28.12 -27.74
CA ASN A 453 -2.67 -29.07 -28.74
C ASN A 453 -2.83 -28.54 -30.18
N GLU A 454 -3.37 -27.34 -30.37
CA GLU A 454 -3.53 -26.67 -31.67
C GLU A 454 -2.22 -25.97 -32.09
N ALA A 455 -2.09 -25.67 -33.40
CA ALA A 455 -0.81 -25.26 -33.99
C ALA A 455 -0.29 -23.90 -33.50
N ASP A 456 -1.16 -23.07 -32.92
CA ASP A 456 -0.86 -21.79 -32.27
C ASP A 456 -0.83 -21.89 -30.73
N GLY A 457 -0.87 -23.11 -30.17
CA GLY A 457 -1.03 -23.34 -28.73
C GLY A 457 -2.41 -22.99 -28.17
N GLY A 458 -3.41 -22.69 -29.01
CA GLY A 458 -4.76 -22.32 -28.61
C GLY A 458 -4.97 -20.84 -28.28
N PHE A 459 -3.97 -19.97 -28.53
CA PHE A 459 -4.07 -18.55 -28.20
C PHE A 459 -5.18 -17.84 -29.01
N SER A 460 -5.37 -18.16 -30.28
CA SER A 460 -6.44 -17.58 -31.12
C SER A 460 -7.84 -17.86 -30.56
N LYS A 461 -8.03 -19.05 -29.98
CA LYS A 461 -9.29 -19.44 -29.31
C LYS A 461 -9.48 -18.66 -28.02
N ALA A 462 -8.45 -18.57 -27.17
CA ALA A 462 -8.51 -17.78 -25.94
C ALA A 462 -8.79 -16.29 -26.23
N PHE A 463 -8.13 -15.68 -27.23
CA PHE A 463 -8.40 -14.30 -27.62
C PHE A 463 -9.79 -14.09 -28.23
N THR A 464 -10.32 -15.05 -28.97
CA THR A 464 -11.71 -14.99 -29.48
C THR A 464 -12.71 -15.11 -28.31
N GLN A 465 -12.45 -15.99 -27.35
CA GLN A 465 -13.26 -16.12 -26.14
C GLN A 465 -13.26 -14.82 -25.31
N LEU A 466 -12.08 -14.24 -25.03
CA LEU A 466 -11.94 -12.97 -24.31
C LEU A 466 -12.68 -11.80 -24.98
N LYS A 467 -12.71 -11.76 -26.33
CA LYS A 467 -13.37 -10.70 -27.09
C LYS A 467 -14.90 -10.83 -27.10
N GLN A 468 -15.44 -12.05 -27.29
CA GLN A 468 -16.86 -12.23 -27.66
C GLN A 468 -17.54 -13.53 -27.18
N GLY A 469 -16.90 -14.35 -26.35
CA GLY A 469 -17.59 -15.49 -25.69
C GLY A 469 -17.93 -16.71 -26.55
N SER A 470 -17.61 -16.69 -27.85
CA SER A 470 -18.15 -17.63 -28.85
C SER A 470 -17.30 -18.89 -29.10
N VAL A 471 -16.53 -19.35 -28.11
CA VAL A 471 -15.61 -20.51 -28.26
C VAL A 471 -15.85 -21.58 -27.20
N LEU A 472 -16.38 -21.22 -26.04
CA LEU A 472 -16.93 -22.16 -25.07
C LEU A 472 -18.38 -22.53 -25.45
N ASP A 473 -18.80 -23.74 -25.07
CA ASP A 473 -20.06 -24.38 -25.50
C ASP A 473 -21.35 -23.79 -24.88
N ASP A 474 -21.34 -22.50 -24.51
CA ASP A 474 -22.50 -21.75 -24.03
C ASP A 474 -22.77 -20.43 -24.80
N ASN A 475 -21.82 -19.95 -25.63
CA ASN A 475 -21.85 -18.61 -26.25
C ASN A 475 -22.10 -17.46 -25.26
N ASN A 476 -21.70 -17.61 -24.00
CA ASN A 476 -21.95 -16.60 -22.99
C ASN A 476 -20.97 -15.42 -23.12
N THR A 477 -21.51 -14.20 -23.16
CA THR A 477 -20.74 -12.94 -23.22
C THR A 477 -20.38 -12.38 -21.85
N ASP A 478 -20.89 -12.95 -20.75
CA ASP A 478 -20.47 -12.61 -19.38
C ASP A 478 -18.94 -12.68 -19.24
N ASP A 479 -18.35 -11.72 -18.52
CA ASP A 479 -16.89 -11.63 -18.26
C ASP A 479 -16.01 -11.54 -19.54
N THR A 480 -16.60 -11.21 -20.70
CA THR A 480 -15.89 -10.85 -21.95
C THR A 480 -15.80 -9.34 -22.15
N LEU A 481 -14.93 -8.87 -23.06
CA LEU A 481 -14.91 -7.46 -23.48
C LEU A 481 -16.25 -6.97 -24.05
N LEU A 482 -17.03 -7.87 -24.67
CA LEU A 482 -18.37 -7.55 -25.16
C LEU A 482 -19.33 -7.32 -23.98
N GLY A 483 -19.44 -8.28 -23.06
CA GLY A 483 -20.32 -8.16 -21.88
C GLY A 483 -19.94 -7.03 -20.92
N LEU A 484 -18.65 -6.71 -20.80
CA LEU A 484 -18.19 -5.51 -20.07
C LEU A 484 -18.78 -4.21 -20.63
N SER A 485 -19.10 -4.14 -21.92
CA SER A 485 -19.67 -2.93 -22.52
C SER A 485 -21.07 -2.63 -21.97
N ASP A 486 -21.89 -3.67 -21.80
CA ASP A 486 -23.24 -3.56 -21.21
C ASP A 486 -23.20 -3.32 -19.69
N LEU A 487 -22.11 -3.73 -19.03
CA LEU A 487 -21.84 -3.43 -17.62
C LEU A 487 -21.42 -1.98 -17.43
N PHE A 488 -20.51 -1.45 -18.25
CA PHE A 488 -20.10 -0.06 -18.22
C PHE A 488 -21.26 0.89 -18.54
N GLN A 489 -22.09 0.58 -19.55
CA GLN A 489 -23.29 1.39 -19.86
C GLN A 489 -24.31 1.40 -18.71
N TYR A 490 -24.55 0.25 -18.07
CA TYR A 490 -25.43 0.17 -16.89
C TYR A 490 -24.92 1.05 -15.73
N HIS A 491 -23.64 0.91 -15.38
CA HIS A 491 -23.05 1.67 -14.28
C HIS A 491 -22.87 3.15 -14.58
N GLN A 492 -22.70 3.52 -15.85
CA GLN A 492 -22.73 4.92 -16.28
C GLN A 492 -24.11 5.55 -16.06
N GLN A 493 -25.20 4.83 -16.35
CA GLN A 493 -26.54 5.33 -16.07
C GLN A 493 -26.74 5.55 -14.56
N VAL A 494 -26.28 4.61 -13.71
CA VAL A 494 -26.32 4.79 -12.25
C VAL A 494 -25.51 6.01 -11.81
N ALA A 495 -24.31 6.22 -12.37
CA ALA A 495 -23.51 7.40 -12.07
C ALA A 495 -24.26 8.70 -12.42
N GLN A 496 -24.79 8.78 -13.64
CA GLN A 496 -25.54 9.94 -14.14
C GLN A 496 -26.81 10.22 -13.33
N ASP A 497 -27.59 9.20 -12.97
CA ASP A 497 -28.80 9.30 -12.16
C ASP A 497 -28.54 9.87 -10.74
N LYS A 498 -27.30 9.71 -10.23
CA LYS A 498 -26.85 10.26 -8.93
C LYS A 498 -26.05 11.56 -9.06
N GLY A 499 -25.77 12.03 -10.28
CA GLY A 499 -24.92 13.20 -10.55
C GLY A 499 -23.42 12.95 -10.32
N LEU A 500 -22.99 11.69 -10.33
CA LEU A 500 -21.62 11.24 -10.15
C LEU A 500 -20.97 10.90 -11.49
N ARG A 501 -19.63 10.83 -11.50
CA ARG A 501 -18.85 10.31 -12.63
C ARG A 501 -18.54 8.83 -12.45
N LEU A 502 -18.48 8.06 -13.54
CA LEU A 502 -18.01 6.68 -13.47
C LEU A 502 -16.47 6.62 -13.53
N VAL A 503 -15.87 5.91 -12.58
CA VAL A 503 -14.43 5.58 -12.53
C VAL A 503 -14.23 4.06 -12.34
N ALA A 504 -13.09 3.51 -12.74
CA ALA A 504 -12.72 2.13 -12.40
C ALA A 504 -11.61 2.14 -11.35
N TYR A 505 -11.82 1.52 -10.19
CA TYR A 505 -10.82 1.48 -9.11
C TYR A 505 -9.69 0.45 -9.37
N GLU A 506 -9.98 -0.53 -10.23
CA GLU A 506 -9.04 -1.48 -10.80
C GLU A 506 -9.63 -2.16 -12.04
N GLY A 507 -8.81 -2.82 -12.85
CA GLY A 507 -9.27 -3.54 -14.04
C GLY A 507 -8.13 -4.01 -14.95
N GLY A 508 -8.51 -4.73 -16.00
CA GLY A 508 -7.62 -5.47 -16.89
C GLY A 508 -8.05 -6.93 -17.01
N GLN A 509 -7.15 -7.78 -17.48
CA GLN A 509 -7.38 -9.22 -17.55
C GLN A 509 -7.42 -9.84 -16.15
N HIS A 510 -8.27 -10.85 -15.95
CA HIS A 510 -8.34 -11.67 -14.72
C HIS A 510 -8.07 -13.15 -15.05
N LEU A 511 -6.95 -13.46 -15.70
CA LEU A 511 -6.55 -14.84 -15.98
C LEU A 511 -5.73 -15.40 -14.82
N VAL A 512 -6.42 -16.12 -13.93
CA VAL A 512 -5.91 -16.75 -12.71
C VAL A 512 -6.36 -18.21 -12.66
N GLN A 513 -5.48 -19.13 -12.28
CA GLN A 513 -5.88 -20.52 -11.99
C GLN A 513 -4.94 -21.18 -10.98
N ALA A 514 -5.11 -20.85 -9.70
CA ALA A 514 -4.19 -21.20 -8.62
C ALA A 514 -3.99 -22.72 -8.36
N GLY A 515 -4.85 -23.57 -8.93
CA GLY A 515 -4.81 -25.03 -8.78
C GLY A 515 -4.34 -25.83 -10.00
N ASP A 516 -3.93 -25.19 -11.10
CA ASP A 516 -3.42 -25.87 -12.31
C ASP A 516 -2.19 -25.13 -12.89
N GLU A 517 -1.03 -25.78 -12.83
CA GLU A 517 0.24 -25.20 -13.30
C GLU A 517 0.30 -25.06 -14.82
N LYS A 518 -0.33 -25.98 -15.57
CA LYS A 518 -0.34 -25.95 -17.04
C LYS A 518 -1.23 -24.82 -17.57
N ILE A 519 -2.39 -24.61 -16.94
CA ILE A 519 -3.29 -23.49 -17.25
C ILE A 519 -2.68 -22.17 -16.76
N THR A 520 -2.00 -22.16 -15.62
CA THR A 520 -1.20 -21.01 -15.18
C THR A 520 -0.17 -20.62 -16.25
N GLU A 521 0.69 -21.56 -16.68
CA GLU A 521 1.71 -21.28 -17.71
C GLU A 521 1.09 -20.81 -19.03
N PHE A 522 -0.03 -21.41 -19.45
CA PHE A 522 -0.79 -20.95 -20.62
C PHE A 522 -1.27 -19.49 -20.47
N PHE A 523 -1.80 -19.10 -19.30
CA PHE A 523 -2.23 -17.72 -19.05
C PHE A 523 -1.08 -16.72 -18.97
N VAL A 524 0.08 -17.12 -18.42
CA VAL A 524 1.30 -16.29 -18.46
C VAL A 524 1.74 -16.08 -19.91
N ASN A 525 1.77 -17.12 -20.72
CA ASN A 525 2.18 -17.02 -22.12
C ASN A 525 1.14 -16.33 -23.01
N LEU A 526 -0.16 -16.42 -22.69
CA LEU A 526 -1.25 -15.67 -23.32
C LEU A 526 -1.13 -14.16 -23.07
N ASN A 527 -0.75 -13.75 -21.85
CA ASN A 527 -0.46 -12.34 -21.51
C ASN A 527 0.73 -11.75 -22.29
N ARG A 528 1.62 -12.60 -22.81
CA ARG A 528 2.81 -12.22 -23.58
C ARG A 528 2.60 -12.18 -25.10
N GLN A 529 1.47 -12.65 -25.62
CA GLN A 529 1.19 -12.60 -27.05
C GLN A 529 0.87 -11.15 -27.50
N PRO A 530 1.27 -10.74 -28.72
CA PRO A 530 1.02 -9.38 -29.22
C PRO A 530 -0.46 -8.97 -29.19
N GLU A 531 -1.39 -9.88 -29.45
CA GLU A 531 -2.84 -9.63 -29.47
C GLU A 531 -3.42 -9.21 -28.12
N MET A 532 -2.66 -9.35 -27.02
CA MET A 532 -3.03 -8.77 -25.72
C MET A 532 -3.00 -7.22 -25.75
N TYR A 533 -2.23 -6.60 -26.66
CA TYR A 533 -2.32 -5.16 -26.96
C TYR A 533 -3.70 -4.77 -27.50
N ASP A 534 -4.24 -5.54 -28.47
CA ASP A 534 -5.56 -5.30 -29.04
C ASP A 534 -6.69 -5.48 -28.02
N ILE A 535 -6.49 -6.41 -27.07
CA ILE A 535 -7.41 -6.66 -25.96
C ILE A 535 -7.48 -5.44 -25.03
N TYR A 536 -6.32 -4.92 -24.59
CA TYR A 536 -6.27 -3.75 -23.72
C TYR A 536 -6.74 -2.48 -24.42
N THR A 537 -6.34 -2.29 -25.69
CA THR A 537 -6.83 -1.19 -26.52
C THR A 537 -8.35 -1.22 -26.68
N GLN A 538 -8.97 -2.41 -26.82
CA GLN A 538 -10.42 -2.52 -26.85
C GLN A 538 -11.10 -2.28 -25.50
N LEU A 539 -10.53 -2.76 -24.39
CA LEU A 539 -11.04 -2.49 -23.04
C LEU A 539 -11.11 -0.97 -22.77
N LEU A 540 -10.01 -0.26 -23.02
CA LEU A 540 -9.88 1.16 -22.73
C LEU A 540 -10.73 2.04 -23.66
N ASN A 541 -10.88 1.65 -24.93
CA ASN A 541 -11.82 2.33 -25.83
C ASN A 541 -13.28 2.06 -25.45
N ARG A 542 -13.67 0.83 -25.06
CA ARG A 542 -15.04 0.54 -24.57
C ARG A 542 -15.37 1.31 -23.28
N TRP A 543 -14.39 1.49 -22.41
CA TRP A 543 -14.50 2.33 -21.22
C TRP A 543 -14.76 3.80 -21.57
N LYS A 544 -13.95 4.35 -22.49
CA LYS A 544 -14.11 5.71 -23.03
C LYS A 544 -15.45 5.91 -23.73
N ASP A 545 -15.89 4.97 -24.56
CA ASP A 545 -17.14 5.03 -25.31
C ASP A 545 -18.38 4.94 -24.41
N ALA A 546 -18.26 4.25 -23.26
CA ALA A 546 -19.27 4.29 -22.19
C ALA A 546 -19.26 5.62 -21.39
N GLY A 547 -18.31 6.52 -21.63
CA GLY A 547 -18.15 7.80 -20.93
C GLY A 547 -17.57 7.66 -19.52
N GLY A 548 -16.81 6.60 -19.25
CA GLY A 548 -16.01 6.48 -18.04
C GLY A 548 -14.82 7.45 -18.05
N THR A 549 -14.50 8.02 -16.89
CA THR A 549 -13.54 9.14 -16.78
C THR A 549 -12.12 8.66 -16.42
N LEU A 550 -11.95 8.07 -15.24
CA LEU A 550 -10.67 7.50 -14.80
C LEU A 550 -10.73 5.97 -14.86
N PHE A 551 -9.77 5.33 -15.54
CA PHE A 551 -9.53 3.89 -15.44
C PHE A 551 -8.23 3.62 -14.68
N MET A 552 -8.30 2.81 -13.62
CA MET A 552 -7.11 2.32 -12.92
C MET A 552 -6.76 0.91 -13.41
N HIS A 553 -5.54 0.72 -13.93
CA HIS A 553 -4.99 -0.61 -14.12
C HIS A 553 -4.70 -1.27 -12.76
N PHE A 554 -4.89 -2.60 -12.66
CA PHE A 554 -4.78 -3.28 -11.37
C PHE A 554 -3.35 -3.34 -10.78
N SER A 555 -2.29 -3.33 -11.59
CA SER A 555 -0.91 -3.35 -11.06
C SER A 555 0.10 -2.80 -12.06
N ASP A 556 1.08 -2.04 -11.59
CA ASP A 556 2.14 -1.46 -12.41
C ASP A 556 3.20 -2.50 -12.79
N ILE A 557 3.83 -3.14 -11.81
CA ILE A 557 4.98 -4.05 -11.99
C ILE A 557 4.83 -5.22 -11.02
N ALA A 558 4.59 -6.43 -11.52
CA ALA A 558 4.45 -7.63 -10.70
C ALA A 558 4.76 -8.92 -11.48
N ARG A 559 5.57 -9.79 -10.87
CA ARG A 559 5.88 -11.13 -11.40
C ARG A 559 4.59 -11.95 -11.63
N PRO A 560 4.38 -12.54 -12.82
CA PRO A 560 3.23 -13.40 -13.08
C PRO A 560 3.40 -14.78 -12.41
N GLY A 561 2.28 -15.41 -12.04
CA GLY A 561 2.28 -16.76 -11.47
C GLY A 561 0.87 -17.31 -11.22
N ARG A 562 0.75 -18.34 -10.37
CA ARG A 562 -0.54 -19.02 -10.08
C ARG A 562 -1.63 -18.10 -9.51
N TRP A 563 -1.22 -16.98 -8.92
CA TRP A 563 -2.09 -15.94 -8.37
C TRP A 563 -2.53 -14.89 -9.40
N GLY A 564 -2.06 -14.98 -10.65
CA GLY A 564 -2.41 -14.10 -11.76
C GLY A 564 -1.20 -13.52 -12.50
N SER A 565 -1.47 -12.93 -13.68
CA SER A 565 -0.49 -12.22 -14.51
C SER A 565 -0.72 -10.71 -14.49
N TRP A 566 -0.77 -10.14 -13.29
CA TRP A 566 -1.37 -8.83 -13.03
C TRP A 566 -0.61 -7.61 -13.59
N GLY A 567 0.66 -7.44 -13.21
CA GLY A 567 1.44 -6.23 -13.50
C GLY A 567 1.52 -5.90 -14.98
N ALA A 568 1.45 -4.60 -15.34
CA ALA A 568 1.65 -4.15 -16.71
C ALA A 568 3.04 -4.56 -17.22
N LEU A 569 4.05 -4.51 -16.34
CA LEU A 569 5.35 -5.17 -16.51
C LEU A 569 5.51 -6.33 -15.51
N GLU A 570 6.34 -7.32 -15.85
CA GLU A 570 6.65 -8.45 -14.97
C GLU A 570 7.80 -8.14 -13.99
N TYR A 571 8.70 -7.23 -14.37
CA TYR A 571 9.84 -6.76 -13.58
C TYR A 571 10.29 -5.36 -14.02
N LEU A 572 10.99 -4.66 -13.13
CA LEU A 572 11.34 -3.25 -13.26
C LEU A 572 12.07 -2.88 -14.56
N GLU A 573 13.12 -3.62 -14.92
CA GLU A 573 13.95 -3.33 -16.11
C GLU A 573 13.31 -3.80 -17.43
N GLN A 574 12.10 -4.38 -17.40
CA GLN A 574 11.43 -4.85 -18.62
C GLN A 574 11.19 -3.66 -19.57
N PRO A 575 11.66 -3.69 -20.83
CA PRO A 575 11.53 -2.54 -21.73
C PRO A 575 10.08 -2.09 -21.96
N GLY A 576 9.20 -3.05 -22.28
CA GLY A 576 7.77 -2.88 -22.53
C GLY A 576 7.04 -4.23 -22.50
N SER A 577 5.73 -4.23 -22.73
CA SER A 577 4.89 -5.43 -22.82
C SER A 577 3.60 -5.13 -23.59
N PRO A 578 2.92 -6.12 -24.20
CA PRO A 578 1.65 -5.88 -24.90
C PRO A 578 0.61 -5.12 -24.07
N LYS A 579 0.59 -5.32 -22.74
CA LYS A 579 -0.27 -4.57 -21.81
C LYS A 579 0.27 -3.17 -21.54
N TYR A 580 1.54 -3.04 -21.15
CA TYR A 580 2.15 -1.76 -20.81
C TYR A 580 2.12 -0.80 -22.01
N ASP A 581 2.46 -1.31 -23.19
CA ASP A 581 2.55 -0.54 -24.42
C ASP A 581 1.15 -0.03 -24.83
N ALA A 582 0.09 -0.84 -24.69
CA ALA A 582 -1.30 -0.41 -24.90
C ALA A 582 -1.77 0.63 -23.86
N LEU A 583 -1.40 0.48 -22.59
CA LEU A 583 -1.71 1.44 -21.53
C LEU A 583 -1.02 2.80 -21.80
N ILE A 584 0.25 2.77 -22.22
CA ILE A 584 1.03 3.97 -22.54
C ILE A 584 0.55 4.64 -23.83
N ASP A 585 0.26 3.89 -24.89
CA ASP A 585 -0.30 4.43 -26.13
C ASP A 585 -1.68 5.06 -25.90
N PHE A 586 -2.52 4.47 -25.04
CA PHE A 586 -3.80 5.07 -24.67
C PHE A 586 -3.63 6.37 -23.88
N ILE A 587 -2.60 6.50 -23.03
CA ILE A 587 -2.25 7.79 -22.39
C ILE A 587 -1.85 8.82 -23.45
N ASP A 588 -0.92 8.48 -24.34
CA ASP A 588 -0.37 9.43 -25.31
C ASP A 588 -1.41 9.88 -26.37
N GLN A 589 -2.41 9.05 -26.65
CA GLN A 589 -3.53 9.37 -27.56
C GLN A 589 -4.63 10.23 -26.92
N ASN A 590 -4.62 10.43 -25.59
CA ASN A 590 -5.70 11.10 -24.85
C ASN A 590 -5.19 12.14 -23.80
N SER A 591 -3.91 12.56 -23.86
CA SER A 591 -3.27 13.48 -22.90
C SER A 591 -3.22 14.95 -23.31
#